data_AF-A0A672ZBA3-F1
#
_entry.id   AF-A0A672ZBA3-F1
#
_cell.length_a   1.000
_cell.length_b   1.000
_cell.length_c   1.000
_cell.angle_alpha   90.00
_cell.angle_beta   90.00
_cell.angle_gamma   90.00
#
_symmetry.space_group_name_H-M   'P 1'
#
loop_
_entity.id
_entity.type
_entity.pdbx_description
1 polymer ?
#
loop_
_entity_poly.entity_id
_entity_poly.type
_entity_poly.pdbx_seq_one_letter_code
_entity_poly.pdbx_strand_id
1 'polypeptide(L)'
;MNNLNFLLHYFHSYFEHARTMDDVPPIIDISISLRIQPNDGPVFFKVDGTRFGQSRTIKLLTGSKYKIEVVVKPGTVEATNMNIGGIIFPLEQQSKDDDSVVYHGKYDTEGVPHTKSGDRQPVQVSIEFNKAGTFETVWQAKYYNYYKREHCQFGNKFSSIEYECKPNETRTLMWINKEAFN
;
A
#
# COMPACT_ATOMS: atom_id res chain seq x y z
N MET A 1 2.23 -5.57 57.13
CA MET A 1 1.85 -4.88 55.87
C MET A 1 2.76 -5.39 54.76
N ASN A 2 2.22 -5.56 53.54
CA ASN A 2 2.94 -5.69 52.25
C ASN A 2 3.14 -7.05 51.56
N ASN A 3 2.25 -8.04 51.73
CA ASN A 3 2.16 -9.15 50.76
C ASN A 3 1.19 -8.87 49.59
N LEU A 4 0.13 -8.09 49.83
CA LEU A 4 -0.85 -7.75 48.79
C LEU A 4 -0.27 -6.81 47.72
N ASN A 5 0.53 -5.82 48.12
CA ASN A 5 1.13 -4.84 47.20
C ASN A 5 2.18 -5.46 46.27
N PHE A 6 2.89 -6.49 46.72
CA PHE A 6 3.89 -7.18 45.91
C PHE A 6 3.23 -8.03 44.82
N LEU A 7 2.17 -8.76 45.18
CA LEU A 7 1.35 -9.51 44.23
C LEU A 7 0.65 -8.58 43.23
N LEU A 8 0.09 -7.45 43.66
CA LEU A 8 -0.51 -6.46 42.76
C LEU A 8 0.51 -5.88 41.78
N HIS A 9 1.72 -5.54 42.23
CA HIS A 9 2.79 -5.08 41.32
C HIS A 9 3.22 -6.17 40.34
N TYR A 10 3.33 -7.42 40.79
CA TYR A 10 3.71 -8.54 39.93
C TYR A 10 2.60 -8.86 38.91
N PHE A 11 1.33 -8.83 39.33
CA PHE A 11 0.17 -8.99 38.44
C PHE A 11 0.06 -7.84 37.45
N HIS A 12 0.30 -6.60 37.85
CA HIS A 12 0.27 -5.44 36.94
C HIS A 12 1.44 -5.50 35.95
N SER A 13 2.64 -5.86 36.41
CA SER A 13 3.81 -6.09 35.57
C SER A 13 3.60 -7.24 34.58
N TYR A 14 2.97 -8.34 35.00
CA TYR A 14 2.58 -9.43 34.10
C TYR A 14 1.49 -9.01 33.12
N PHE A 15 0.52 -8.18 33.52
CA PHE A 15 -0.51 -7.65 32.62
C PHE A 15 0.04 -6.63 31.63
N GLU A 16 1.09 -5.89 31.99
CA GLU A 16 1.80 -5.00 31.06
C GLU A 16 2.75 -5.78 30.14
N HIS A 17 3.44 -6.82 30.64
CA HIS A 17 4.25 -7.71 29.80
C HIS A 17 3.40 -8.63 28.89
N ALA A 18 2.19 -9.01 29.29
CA ALA A 18 1.27 -9.74 28.43
C ALA A 18 0.66 -8.84 27.34
N ARG A 19 0.55 -7.53 27.58
CA ARG A 19 0.09 -6.55 26.58
C ARG A 19 1.07 -6.36 25.42
N THR A 20 2.36 -6.67 25.58
CA THR A 20 3.36 -6.44 24.52
C THR A 20 3.38 -7.52 23.43
N MET A 21 2.61 -8.61 23.57
CA MET A 21 2.43 -9.59 22.49
C MET A 21 1.34 -9.17 21.47
N ASP A 22 0.50 -8.19 21.78
CA ASP A 22 -0.74 -7.86 21.04
C ASP A 22 -0.76 -6.49 20.31
N ASP A 23 0.38 -5.85 20.11
CA ASP A 23 0.48 -4.49 19.52
C ASP A 23 0.09 -4.38 18.02
N VAL A 24 -0.30 -5.48 17.37
CA VAL A 24 -0.66 -5.47 15.95
C VAL A 24 -2.19 -5.46 15.82
N PRO A 25 -2.78 -4.40 15.24
CA PRO A 25 -4.21 -4.31 15.02
C PRO A 25 -4.73 -5.51 14.21
N PRO A 26 -5.94 -6.02 14.52
CA PRO A 26 -6.53 -7.14 13.80
C PRO A 26 -6.94 -6.78 12.37
N ILE A 27 -7.14 -5.48 12.11
CA ILE A 27 -7.50 -4.92 10.80
C ILE A 27 -6.59 -3.73 10.55
N ILE A 28 -6.07 -3.66 9.33
CA ILE A 28 -5.23 -2.57 8.85
C ILE A 28 -5.83 -2.10 7.52
N ASP A 29 -6.23 -0.83 7.46
CA ASP A 29 -6.66 -0.21 6.23
C ASP A 29 -5.48 0.47 5.55
N ILE A 30 -5.33 0.23 4.25
CA ILE A 30 -4.25 0.78 3.43
C ILE A 30 -4.88 1.49 2.24
N SER A 31 -4.62 2.79 2.09
CA SER A 31 -4.98 3.57 0.90
C SER A 31 -3.73 3.97 0.14
N ILE A 32 -3.66 3.64 -1.14
CA ILE A 32 -2.51 3.92 -2.01
C ILE A 32 -2.95 4.86 -3.12
N SER A 33 -2.38 6.06 -3.17
CA SER A 33 -2.61 7.05 -4.22
C SER A 33 -1.35 7.32 -5.05
N LEU A 34 -1.55 7.75 -6.30
CA LEU A 34 -0.47 8.05 -7.24
C LEU A 34 -0.70 9.39 -7.91
N ARG A 35 0.38 10.18 -8.04
CA ARG A 35 0.43 11.44 -8.80
C ARG A 35 1.68 11.48 -9.66
N ILE A 36 1.55 11.87 -10.93
CA ILE A 36 2.70 11.98 -11.82
C ILE A 36 3.52 13.23 -11.48
N GLN A 37 4.83 13.07 -11.35
CA GLN A 37 5.78 14.15 -11.08
C GLN A 37 6.28 14.79 -12.39
N PRO A 38 6.72 16.07 -12.36
CA PRO A 38 6.87 16.94 -11.18
C PRO A 38 5.61 17.73 -10.79
N ASN A 39 4.55 17.70 -11.59
CA ASN A 39 3.42 18.63 -11.48
C ASN A 39 2.23 18.11 -10.65
N ASP A 40 2.41 17.04 -9.88
CA ASP A 40 1.33 16.32 -9.17
C ASP A 40 0.10 16.01 -10.06
N GLY A 41 0.36 15.64 -11.32
CA GLY A 41 -0.70 15.38 -12.29
C GLY A 41 -1.50 14.11 -11.97
N PRO A 42 -2.72 13.98 -12.52
CA PRO A 42 -3.57 12.82 -12.27
C PRO A 42 -3.01 11.54 -12.92
N VAL A 43 -3.22 10.43 -12.22
CA VAL A 43 -3.17 9.07 -12.78
C VAL A 43 -4.58 8.69 -13.22
N PHE A 44 -4.69 7.72 -14.13
CA PHE A 44 -5.98 7.27 -14.65
C PHE A 44 -6.08 5.76 -14.59
N PHE A 45 -7.32 5.28 -14.53
CA PHE A 45 -7.62 3.86 -14.65
C PHE A 45 -8.78 3.62 -15.61
N LYS A 46 -8.89 2.38 -16.09
CA LYS A 46 -10.01 1.93 -16.91
C LYS A 46 -10.70 0.75 -16.25
N VAL A 47 -12.02 0.74 -16.29
CA VAL A 47 -12.82 -0.44 -15.96
C VAL A 47 -12.87 -1.31 -17.21
N ASP A 48 -12.22 -2.47 -17.15
CA ASP A 48 -12.12 -3.43 -18.25
C ASP A 48 -13.12 -4.60 -18.12
N GLY A 49 -13.85 -4.72 -17.00
CA GLY A 49 -14.83 -5.77 -16.77
C GLY A 49 -14.16 -7.16 -16.70
N THR A 50 -14.75 -8.17 -17.33
CA THR A 50 -14.22 -9.55 -17.31
C THR A 50 -13.23 -9.85 -18.44
N ARG A 51 -12.80 -8.83 -19.19
CA ARG A 51 -11.95 -9.02 -20.37
C ARG A 51 -10.53 -9.49 -20.03
N PHE A 52 -10.01 -9.10 -18.88
CA PHE A 52 -8.65 -9.41 -18.44
C PHE A 52 -8.68 -10.07 -17.04
N GLY A 53 -7.50 -10.37 -16.48
CA GLY A 53 -7.39 -11.03 -15.19
C GLY A 53 -7.95 -10.21 -14.02
N GLN A 54 -7.99 -8.87 -14.15
CA GLN A 54 -8.60 -7.97 -13.18
C GLN A 54 -9.59 -7.02 -13.85
N SER A 55 -10.58 -6.56 -13.07
CA SER A 55 -11.67 -5.72 -13.57
C SER A 55 -11.27 -4.28 -13.87
N ARG A 56 -10.12 -3.83 -13.35
CA ARG A 56 -9.62 -2.46 -13.46
C ARG A 56 -8.16 -2.47 -13.86
N THR A 57 -7.76 -1.51 -14.68
CA THR A 57 -6.37 -1.31 -15.13
C THR A 57 -5.87 0.07 -14.74
N ILE A 58 -4.79 0.15 -13.96
CA ILE A 58 -4.05 1.39 -13.73
C ILE A 58 -3.21 1.72 -14.95
N LYS A 59 -3.16 2.99 -15.34
CA LYS A 59 -2.47 3.44 -16.54
C LYS A 59 -1.30 4.33 -16.15
N LEU A 60 -0.11 3.91 -16.54
CA LEU A 60 1.15 4.54 -16.18
C LEU A 60 1.92 4.87 -17.46
N LEU A 61 2.79 5.86 -17.40
CA LEU A 61 3.77 6.18 -18.42
C LEU A 61 5.09 5.49 -18.06
N THR A 62 5.82 5.03 -19.06
CA THR A 62 7.21 4.59 -18.91
C THR A 62 8.14 5.79 -18.81
N GLY A 63 9.28 5.66 -18.11
CA GLY A 63 10.27 6.74 -17.99
C GLY A 63 9.74 7.98 -17.26
N SER A 64 8.75 7.78 -16.38
CA SER A 64 8.11 8.83 -15.58
C SER A 64 8.21 8.51 -14.10
N LYS A 65 8.20 9.57 -13.28
CA LYS A 65 8.25 9.47 -11.83
C LYS A 65 6.86 9.69 -11.25
N TYR A 66 6.53 8.93 -10.22
CA TYR A 66 5.27 9.01 -9.51
C TYR A 66 5.55 9.27 -8.04
N LYS A 67 4.85 10.26 -7.49
CA LYS A 67 4.72 10.39 -6.04
C LYS A 67 3.64 9.41 -5.61
N ILE A 68 4.03 8.51 -4.73
CA ILE A 68 3.15 7.56 -4.06
C ILE A 68 2.80 8.16 -2.71
N GLU A 69 1.54 8.09 -2.33
CA GLU A 69 1.12 8.32 -0.95
C GLU A 69 0.42 7.07 -0.44
N VAL A 70 0.87 6.62 0.73
CA VAL A 70 0.30 5.48 1.44
C VAL A 70 -0.25 5.98 2.76
N VAL A 71 -1.57 5.88 2.94
CA VAL A 71 -2.23 6.14 4.20
C VAL A 71 -2.54 4.80 4.86
N VAL A 72 -2.05 4.61 6.08
CA VAL A 72 -2.23 3.38 6.86
C VAL A 72 -3.05 3.71 8.10
N LYS A 73 -4.04 2.87 8.42
CA LYS A 73 -4.82 2.96 9.65
C LYS A 73 -4.86 1.59 10.36
N PRO A 74 -4.75 1.53 11.69
CA PRO A 74 -4.55 2.67 12.61
C PRO A 74 -3.10 3.17 12.62
N GLY A 75 -2.87 4.33 13.25
CA GLY A 75 -1.57 5.03 13.24
C GLY A 75 -0.43 4.32 14.00
N THR A 76 -0.76 3.25 14.72
CA THR A 76 0.22 2.41 15.43
C THR A 76 1.00 1.47 14.49
N VAL A 77 0.56 1.32 13.24
CA VAL A 77 1.19 0.46 12.24
C VAL A 77 2.28 1.20 11.48
N GLU A 78 3.46 0.60 11.37
CA GLU A 78 4.62 1.23 10.74
C GLU A 78 5.05 0.49 9.46
N ALA A 79 5.03 1.21 8.34
CA ALA A 79 5.48 0.75 7.03
C ALA A 79 6.91 1.25 6.73
N THR A 80 7.69 0.47 5.97
CA THR A 80 9.10 0.78 5.68
C THR A 80 9.37 0.98 4.20
N ASN A 81 9.15 -0.06 3.39
CA ASN A 81 9.43 -0.07 1.97
C ASN A 81 8.20 -0.48 1.19
N MET A 82 8.11 0.00 -0.05
CA MET A 82 7.15 -0.45 -1.02
C MET A 82 7.88 -0.99 -2.26
N ASN A 83 7.34 -2.06 -2.81
CA ASN A 83 7.76 -2.63 -4.09
C ASN A 83 6.62 -2.48 -5.10
N ILE A 84 6.94 -1.99 -6.30
CA ILE A 84 6.01 -2.02 -7.45
C ILE A 84 6.76 -2.59 -8.65
N GLY A 85 6.41 -3.81 -9.05
CA GLY A 85 6.95 -4.46 -10.24
C GLY A 85 8.46 -4.73 -10.17
N GLY A 86 9.01 -4.95 -8.97
CA GLY A 86 10.44 -5.18 -8.75
C GLY A 86 11.24 -3.93 -8.42
N ILE A 87 10.62 -2.74 -8.46
CA ILE A 87 11.25 -1.49 -8.05
C ILE A 87 10.90 -1.23 -6.59
N ILE A 88 11.90 -1.32 -5.72
CA ILE A 88 11.78 -1.12 -4.28
C ILE A 88 12.20 0.30 -3.93
N PHE A 89 11.39 1.00 -3.14
CA PHE A 89 11.68 2.34 -2.67
C PHE A 89 11.21 2.53 -1.21
N PRO A 90 11.90 3.39 -0.43
CA PRO A 90 11.51 3.67 0.94
C PRO A 90 10.21 4.49 0.99
N LEU A 91 9.45 4.27 2.06
CA LEU A 91 8.31 5.08 2.45
C LEU A 91 8.74 6.05 3.55
N GLU A 92 8.77 7.34 3.23
CA GLU A 92 9.14 8.40 4.16
C GLU A 92 7.88 8.89 4.89
N GLN A 93 7.85 8.76 6.22
CA GLN A 93 6.73 9.24 7.02
C GLN A 93 6.59 10.76 6.90
N GLN A 94 5.38 11.23 6.60
CA GLN A 94 5.03 12.64 6.52
C GLN A 94 4.29 13.11 7.78
N SER A 95 3.29 12.34 8.21
CA SER A 95 2.48 12.66 9.38
C SER A 95 2.02 11.38 10.07
N LYS A 96 1.79 11.46 11.38
CA LYS A 96 1.31 10.37 12.22
C LYS A 96 0.46 10.94 13.35
N ASP A 97 -0.71 10.35 13.55
CA ASP A 97 -1.53 10.49 14.74
C ASP A 97 -1.97 9.08 15.20
N ASP A 98 -2.89 8.99 16.16
CA ASP A 98 -3.37 7.71 16.67
C ASP A 98 -4.24 6.96 15.63
N ASP A 99 -4.93 7.71 14.76
CA ASP A 99 -5.87 7.17 13.77
C ASP A 99 -5.16 6.71 12.49
N SER A 100 -4.07 7.37 12.10
CA SER A 100 -3.40 7.11 10.82
C SER A 100 -1.93 7.53 10.76
N VAL A 101 -1.20 6.88 9.85
CA VAL A 101 0.12 7.34 9.37
C VAL A 101 0.07 7.56 7.88
N VAL A 102 0.68 8.67 7.43
CA VAL A 102 0.83 9.00 6.01
C VAL A 102 2.30 8.91 5.63
N TYR A 103 2.59 8.16 4.57
CA TYR A 103 3.91 7.99 3.99
C TYR A 103 3.94 8.48 2.55
N HIS A 104 5.07 9.04 2.12
CA HIS A 104 5.34 9.31 0.71
C HIS A 104 6.50 8.45 0.19
N GLY A 105 6.35 7.95 -1.03
CA GLY A 105 7.37 7.21 -1.77
C GLY A 105 7.54 7.75 -3.18
N LYS A 106 8.66 7.40 -3.82
CA LYS A 106 8.95 7.78 -5.21
C LYS A 106 9.08 6.53 -6.06
N TYR A 107 8.12 6.32 -6.94
CA TYR A 107 8.14 5.23 -7.91
C TYR A 107 8.63 5.73 -9.26
N ASP A 108 9.77 5.22 -9.71
CA ASP A 108 10.40 5.58 -10.98
C ASP A 108 10.21 4.46 -12.00
N THR A 109 9.59 4.78 -13.14
CA THR A 109 9.36 3.81 -14.23
C THR A 109 10.42 3.88 -15.32
N GLU A 110 11.56 4.52 -15.05
CA GLU A 110 12.74 4.42 -15.91
C GLU A 110 13.12 2.94 -16.12
N GLY A 111 13.41 2.57 -17.37
CA GLY A 111 13.71 1.19 -17.75
C GLY A 111 12.50 0.25 -17.85
N VAL A 112 11.31 0.62 -17.37
CA VAL A 112 10.10 -0.21 -17.49
C VAL A 112 9.62 -0.24 -18.95
N PRO A 113 9.48 -1.41 -19.59
CA PRO A 113 9.05 -1.50 -20.98
C PRO A 113 7.56 -1.18 -21.13
N HIS A 114 7.20 -0.51 -22.22
CA HIS A 114 5.80 -0.23 -22.50
C HIS A 114 5.02 -1.53 -22.81
N THR A 115 3.75 -1.57 -22.39
CA THR A 115 2.87 -2.69 -22.64
C THR A 115 2.32 -2.63 -24.07
N LYS A 116 2.33 -3.76 -24.78
CA LYS A 116 1.80 -3.87 -26.16
C LYS A 116 0.31 -3.52 -26.22
N SER A 117 -0.16 -3.17 -27.42
CA SER A 117 -1.59 -2.95 -27.65
C SER A 117 -2.38 -4.25 -27.37
N GLY A 118 -3.59 -4.13 -26.84
CA GLY A 118 -4.39 -5.30 -26.44
C GLY A 118 -4.03 -5.86 -25.05
N ASP A 119 -2.78 -5.73 -24.61
CA ASP A 119 -2.29 -6.41 -23.40
C ASP A 119 -2.44 -5.59 -22.10
N ARG A 120 -2.33 -6.31 -20.98
CA ARG A 120 -2.20 -5.80 -19.61
C ARG A 120 -1.09 -6.57 -18.89
N GLN A 121 -0.39 -5.91 -17.99
CA GLN A 121 0.67 -6.52 -17.19
C GLN A 121 0.18 -6.75 -15.76
N PRO A 122 0.33 -7.97 -15.21
CA PRO A 122 0.23 -8.17 -13.77
C PRO A 122 1.49 -7.61 -13.10
N VAL A 123 1.32 -6.65 -12.21
CA VAL A 123 2.39 -5.96 -11.48
C VAL A 123 2.28 -6.33 -10.01
N GLN A 124 3.27 -7.05 -9.50
CA GLN A 124 3.38 -7.36 -8.08
C GLN A 124 3.57 -6.06 -7.29
N VAL A 125 2.79 -5.89 -6.23
CA VAL A 125 2.89 -4.76 -5.31
C VAL A 125 2.97 -5.28 -3.91
N SER A 126 3.95 -4.81 -3.14
CA SER A 126 4.05 -5.15 -1.72
C SER A 126 4.47 -3.96 -0.86
N ILE A 127 4.06 -3.99 0.40
CA ILE A 127 4.49 -3.05 1.44
C ILE A 127 4.96 -3.85 2.64
N GLU A 128 6.15 -3.52 3.13
CA GLU A 128 6.74 -4.11 4.33
C GLU A 128 6.29 -3.35 5.57
N PHE A 129 5.83 -4.08 6.60
CA PHE A 129 5.49 -3.52 7.90
C PHE A 129 6.33 -4.14 9.01
N ASN A 130 6.79 -3.31 9.95
CA ASN A 130 7.72 -3.73 11.01
C ASN A 130 7.21 -4.91 11.86
N LYS A 131 5.94 -4.85 12.25
CA LYS A 131 5.32 -5.84 13.16
C LYS A 131 4.19 -6.64 12.52
N ALA A 132 3.62 -6.18 11.42
CA ALA A 132 2.38 -6.72 10.86
C ALA A 132 2.60 -7.65 9.64
N GLY A 133 3.86 -7.85 9.24
CA GLY A 133 4.23 -8.67 8.08
C GLY A 133 4.15 -7.87 6.77
N THR A 134 4.02 -8.59 5.66
CA THR A 134 3.99 -7.99 4.33
C THR A 134 2.55 -7.91 3.80
N PHE A 135 2.17 -6.76 3.26
CA PHE A 135 1.01 -6.65 2.38
C PHE A 135 1.44 -7.01 0.96
N GLU A 136 0.71 -7.88 0.25
CA GLU A 136 1.00 -8.25 -1.14
C GLU A 136 -0.27 -8.28 -1.98
N THR A 137 -0.20 -7.70 -3.18
CA THR A 137 -1.28 -7.72 -4.17
C THR A 137 -0.72 -7.70 -5.60
N VAL A 138 -1.59 -7.90 -6.60
CA VAL A 138 -1.24 -7.81 -8.02
C VAL A 138 -2.11 -6.76 -8.69
N TRP A 139 -1.50 -5.64 -9.07
CA TRP A 139 -2.17 -4.64 -9.88
C TRP A 139 -2.17 -5.06 -11.35
N GLN A 140 -3.30 -4.87 -12.02
CA GLN A 140 -3.31 -4.89 -13.48
C GLN A 140 -2.92 -3.50 -13.99
N ALA A 141 -1.80 -3.41 -14.67
CA ALA A 141 -1.27 -2.17 -15.19
C ALA A 141 -1.19 -2.17 -16.72
N LYS A 142 -1.17 -0.97 -17.29
CA LYS A 142 -0.75 -0.74 -18.67
C LYS A 142 0.23 0.42 -18.71
N TYR A 143 1.45 0.12 -19.13
CA TYR A 143 2.50 1.12 -19.32
C TYR A 143 2.44 1.66 -20.74
N TYR A 144 2.22 2.95 -20.87
CA TYR A 144 2.22 3.68 -22.12
C TYR A 144 3.57 4.34 -22.33
N ASN A 145 4.04 4.34 -23.58
CA ASN A 145 5.13 5.24 -23.96
C ASN A 145 4.66 6.70 -23.77
N TYR A 146 5.55 7.59 -23.36
CA TYR A 146 5.32 9.03 -23.25
C TYR A 146 4.66 9.66 -24.49
N TYR A 147 5.00 9.21 -25.70
CA TYR A 147 4.36 9.70 -26.93
C TYR A 147 2.86 9.37 -27.02
N LYS A 148 2.36 8.41 -26.23
CA LYS A 148 0.95 8.04 -26.12
C LYS A 148 0.30 8.55 -24.83
N ARG A 149 0.82 9.65 -24.25
CA ARG A 149 0.29 10.22 -22.99
C ARG A 149 -1.20 10.55 -23.04
N GLU A 150 -1.71 11.02 -24.17
CA GLU A 150 -3.15 11.28 -24.34
C GLU A 150 -3.97 10.01 -24.13
N HIS A 151 -3.57 8.91 -24.77
CA HIS A 151 -4.20 7.61 -24.55
C HIS A 151 -4.05 7.12 -23.11
N CYS A 152 -2.98 7.49 -22.40
CA CYS A 152 -2.80 7.17 -20.99
C CYS A 152 -3.84 7.86 -20.10
N GLN A 153 -4.39 9.00 -20.54
CA GLN A 153 -5.36 9.80 -19.77
C GLN A 153 -6.83 9.41 -20.01
N PHE A 154 -7.13 8.55 -20.98
CA PHE A 154 -8.52 8.11 -21.22
C PHE A 154 -9.06 7.24 -20.08
N GLY A 155 -10.31 7.46 -19.68
CA GLY A 155 -10.97 6.70 -18.62
C GLY A 155 -11.23 7.55 -17.39
N ASN A 156 -11.20 6.92 -16.22
CA ASN A 156 -11.51 7.56 -14.95
C ASN A 156 -10.23 8.11 -14.33
N LYS A 157 -10.33 9.26 -13.66
CA LYS A 157 -9.26 9.75 -12.80
C LYS A 157 -9.08 8.79 -11.64
N PHE A 158 -7.83 8.49 -11.32
CA PHE A 158 -7.46 7.62 -10.22
C PHE A 158 -7.23 8.47 -8.97
N SER A 159 -8.02 8.21 -7.93
CA SER A 159 -7.81 8.78 -6.61
C SER A 159 -6.90 7.87 -5.80
N SER A 160 -7.35 6.64 -5.54
CA SER A 160 -6.64 5.68 -4.69
C SER A 160 -7.12 4.25 -4.92
N ILE A 161 -6.37 3.28 -4.40
CA ILE A 161 -6.88 1.93 -4.13
C ILE A 161 -6.82 1.70 -2.64
N GLU A 162 -7.93 1.26 -2.10
CA GLU A 162 -8.13 1.00 -0.69
C GLU A 162 -8.23 -0.51 -0.45
N TYR A 163 -7.52 -0.96 0.58
CA TYR A 163 -7.48 -2.35 1.02
C TYR A 163 -7.83 -2.41 2.50
N GLU A 164 -8.69 -3.35 2.87
CA GLU A 164 -8.86 -3.78 4.25
C GLU A 164 -8.10 -5.10 4.41
N CYS A 165 -7.11 -5.11 5.28
CA CYS A 165 -6.16 -6.22 5.44
C CYS A 165 -6.19 -6.78 6.86
N LYS A 166 -5.97 -8.09 7.00
CA LYS A 166 -5.80 -8.77 8.27
C LYS A 166 -4.44 -9.46 8.33
N PRO A 167 -3.52 -9.07 9.25
CA PRO A 167 -2.29 -9.81 9.49
C PRO A 167 -2.56 -11.28 9.81
N ASN A 168 -1.78 -12.19 9.23
CA ASN A 168 -1.88 -13.62 9.53
C ASN A 168 -1.32 -13.93 10.94
N GLU A 169 -1.59 -15.13 11.43
CA GLU A 169 -1.20 -15.57 12.78
C GLU A 169 0.31 -15.49 13.02
N THR A 170 1.12 -15.74 11.98
CA THR A 170 2.59 -15.68 12.05
C THR A 170 3.17 -14.28 11.84
N ARG A 171 2.34 -13.28 11.55
CA ARG A 171 2.74 -11.90 11.20
C ARG A 171 3.77 -11.82 10.07
N THR A 172 3.65 -12.71 9.09
CA THR A 172 4.51 -12.76 7.90
C THR A 172 3.85 -12.15 6.68
N LEU A 173 2.53 -12.31 6.56
CA LEU A 173 1.72 -11.87 5.42
C LEU A 173 0.37 -11.35 5.92
N MET A 174 -0.25 -10.45 5.16
CA MET A 174 -1.62 -10.01 5.38
C MET A 174 -2.59 -10.64 4.39
N TRP A 175 -3.80 -10.96 4.84
CA TRP A 175 -4.92 -11.34 3.98
C TRP A 175 -5.72 -10.10 3.58
N ILE A 176 -6.05 -9.97 2.30
CA ILE A 176 -6.89 -8.89 1.78
C ILE A 176 -8.35 -9.34 1.84
N ASN A 177 -9.16 -8.64 2.65
CA ASN A 177 -10.60 -8.91 2.75
C ASN A 177 -11.38 -8.12 1.70
N LYS A 178 -10.95 -6.90 1.40
CA LYS A 178 -11.65 -5.96 0.52
C LYS A 178 -10.65 -5.16 -0.30
N GLU A 179 -11.03 -4.87 -1.54
CA GLU A 179 -10.34 -3.95 -2.45
C GLU A 179 -11.37 -2.99 -3.07
N ALA A 180 -11.05 -1.70 -3.10
CA ALA A 180 -11.83 -0.69 -3.78
C ALA A 180 -10.94 0.32 -4.51
N PHE A 181 -11.15 0.53 -5.81
CA PHE A 181 -10.56 1.69 -6.50
C PHE A 181 -11.53 2.86 -6.47
N ASN A 182 -11.00 4.03 -6.16
CA ASN A 182 -11.68 5.32 -6.11
C ASN A 182 -11.08 6.29 -7.13
#